data_AF-A0A2R5GP23-F1
#
_entry.id   AF-A0A2R5GP23-F1
#
_cell.length_a   1.000
_cell.length_b   1.000
_cell.length_c   1.000
_cell.angle_alpha   90.00
_cell.angle_beta   90.00
_cell.angle_gamma   90.00
#
_symmetry.space_group_name_H-M   'P 1'
#
loop_
_entity.id
_entity.type
_entity.pdbx_description
1 polymer ?
#
loop_
_entity_poly.entity_id
_entity_poly.type
_entity_poly.pdbx_seq_one_letter_code
_entity_poly.pdbx_strand_id
1 'polypeptide(L)'
;MDPSNDERAAVMSDRLHTFRKNCALVQAKANGVIKSEAAATKQYVALAESLMRMARGENNRNLRQAVAATADALSEIEGHRETLILDRVQSSLVQKINDMDENCNAPTELLLRDRNRSIKSSVKFKEQFATLANKPATSQSKLEKKRNQLQDEEKRMYTIDKSLQQNLIRYEEKRVQDAQSAFEDFVKGQLLYHCRAIETLTAALKSVQRVDPASSVDQLCNDLHIKDNRPQPQAQTLSQSRAARSVLLRQNSETKAQQSP
;
A
#
# COMPACT_ATOMS: atom_id res chain seq x y z
N MET A 1 -27.56 -17.73 -31.48
CA MET A 1 -26.89 -17.17 -30.30
C MET A 1 -27.05 -15.67 -30.38
N ASP A 2 -27.34 -15.02 -29.25
CA ASP A 2 -27.36 -13.56 -29.20
C ASP A 2 -25.92 -13.05 -29.28
N PRO A 3 -25.51 -12.37 -30.38
CA PRO A 3 -24.15 -11.84 -30.54
C PRO A 3 -23.73 -10.94 -29.37
N SER A 4 -24.69 -10.30 -28.69
CA SER A 4 -24.45 -9.45 -27.53
C SER A 4 -23.86 -10.21 -26.34
N ASN A 5 -24.18 -11.51 -26.17
CA ASN A 5 -23.68 -12.28 -25.03
C ASN A 5 -22.21 -12.72 -25.19
N ASP A 6 -21.75 -12.95 -26.43
CA ASP A 6 -20.35 -13.30 -26.68
C ASP A 6 -19.43 -12.09 -26.59
N GLU A 7 -19.89 -10.93 -27.05
CA GLU A 7 -19.18 -9.66 -26.86
C GLU A 7 -19.00 -9.34 -25.36
N ARG A 8 -20.05 -9.52 -24.55
CA ARG A 8 -19.98 -9.35 -23.08
C ARG A 8 -18.97 -10.28 -22.43
N ALA A 9 -18.93 -11.55 -22.84
CA ALA A 9 -17.99 -12.52 -22.28
C ALA A 9 -16.53 -12.19 -22.65
N ALA A 10 -16.29 -11.72 -23.87
CA ALA A 10 -14.98 -11.27 -24.31
C ALA A 10 -14.51 -10.04 -23.53
N VAL A 11 -15.36 -9.01 -23.42
CA VAL A 11 -15.09 -7.80 -22.61
C VAL A 11 -14.77 -8.19 -21.17
N MET A 12 -15.50 -9.14 -20.59
CA MET A 12 -15.24 -9.57 -19.23
C MET A 12 -13.90 -10.29 -19.09
N SER A 13 -13.60 -11.23 -19.99
CA SER A 13 -12.33 -11.94 -20.01
C SER A 13 -11.14 -10.97 -20.06
N ASP A 14 -11.22 -9.96 -20.93
CA ASP A 14 -10.18 -8.93 -21.05
C ASP A 14 -10.05 -8.09 -19.77
N ARG A 15 -11.17 -7.75 -19.13
CA ARG A 15 -11.19 -7.05 -17.84
C ARG A 15 -10.53 -7.87 -16.72
N LEU A 16 -10.85 -9.16 -16.61
CA LEU A 16 -10.24 -10.05 -15.61
C LEU A 16 -8.73 -10.16 -15.81
N HIS A 17 -8.30 -10.36 -17.06
CA HIS A 17 -6.87 -10.49 -17.39
C HIS A 17 -6.10 -9.20 -17.10
N THR A 18 -6.65 -8.06 -17.53
CA THR A 18 -6.08 -6.74 -17.26
C THR A 18 -6.00 -6.46 -15.77
N PHE A 19 -7.06 -6.77 -15.03
CA PHE A 19 -7.10 -6.60 -13.58
C PHE A 19 -6.01 -7.44 -12.89
N ARG A 20 -5.90 -8.74 -13.22
CA ARG A 20 -4.85 -9.61 -12.66
C ARG A 20 -3.44 -9.09 -12.93
N LYS A 21 -3.18 -8.66 -14.18
CA LYS A 21 -1.89 -8.09 -14.56
C LYS A 21 -1.55 -6.85 -13.72
N ASN A 22 -2.54 -5.98 -13.50
CA ASN A 22 -2.36 -4.78 -12.69
C ASN A 22 -2.15 -5.12 -11.22
N CYS A 23 -2.90 -6.07 -10.66
CA CYS A 23 -2.70 -6.58 -9.31
C CYS A 23 -1.27 -7.11 -9.11
N ALA A 24 -0.80 -7.95 -10.02
CA ALA A 24 0.56 -8.49 -9.97
C ALA A 24 1.63 -7.37 -10.03
N LEU A 25 1.42 -6.34 -10.86
CA LEU A 25 2.31 -5.19 -10.93
C LEU A 25 2.33 -4.40 -9.62
N VAL A 26 1.16 -4.11 -9.05
CA VAL A 26 1.05 -3.39 -7.76
C VAL A 26 1.71 -4.18 -6.65
N GLN A 27 1.49 -5.50 -6.57
CA GLN A 27 2.14 -6.36 -5.59
C GLN A 27 3.66 -6.38 -5.75
N ALA A 28 4.16 -6.49 -6.97
CA ALA A 28 5.60 -6.43 -7.22
C ALA A 28 6.22 -5.11 -6.74
N LYS A 29 5.52 -3.98 -6.97
CA LYS A 29 5.95 -2.66 -6.51
C LYS A 29 5.84 -2.51 -4.99
N ALA A 30 4.76 -2.97 -4.37
CA ALA A 30 4.57 -2.95 -2.92
C ALA A 30 5.66 -3.78 -2.21
N ASN A 31 5.97 -4.98 -2.72
CA ASN A 31 7.09 -5.79 -2.22
C ASN A 31 8.44 -5.10 -2.40
N GLY A 32 8.63 -4.34 -3.49
CA GLY A 32 9.80 -3.49 -3.69
C GLY A 32 9.93 -2.41 -2.62
N VAL A 33 8.82 -1.74 -2.28
CA VAL A 33 8.77 -0.74 -1.20
C VAL A 33 9.12 -1.40 0.14
N ILE A 34 8.50 -2.52 0.50
CA ILE A 34 8.79 -3.24 1.75
C ILE A 34 10.28 -3.56 1.87
N LYS A 35 10.90 -4.08 0.80
CA LYS A 35 12.35 -4.37 0.79
C LYS A 35 13.21 -3.12 0.98
N SER A 36 12.85 -2.03 0.30
CA SER A 36 13.56 -0.75 0.42
C SER A 36 13.46 -0.17 1.82
N GLU A 37 12.26 -0.16 2.39
CA GLU A 37 11.98 0.33 3.75
C GLU A 37 12.71 -0.51 4.80
N ALA A 38 12.70 -1.85 4.66
CA ALA A 38 13.45 -2.73 5.57
C ALA A 38 14.96 -2.50 5.51
N ALA A 39 15.51 -2.17 4.32
CA ALA A 39 16.90 -1.79 4.18
C ALA A 39 17.20 -0.44 4.84
N ALA A 40 16.31 0.55 4.67
CA ALA A 40 16.42 1.84 5.32
C ALA A 40 16.39 1.70 6.85
N THR A 41 15.52 0.86 7.40
CA THR A 41 15.47 0.58 8.85
C THR A 41 16.82 0.12 9.39
N LYS A 42 17.49 -0.81 8.72
CA LYS A 42 18.82 -1.26 9.15
C LYS A 42 19.84 -0.13 9.19
N GLN A 43 19.80 0.77 8.20
CA GLN A 43 20.71 1.92 8.14
C GLN A 43 20.43 2.93 9.25
N TYR A 44 19.15 3.25 9.50
CA TYR A 44 18.76 4.19 10.55
C TYR A 44 19.02 3.64 11.96
N VAL A 45 18.82 2.35 12.20
CA VAL A 45 19.19 1.70 13.47
C VAL A 45 20.71 1.79 13.68
N ALA A 46 21.52 1.45 12.67
CA ALA A 46 22.98 1.56 12.78
C ALA A 46 23.46 3.02 13.01
N LEU A 47 22.77 3.99 12.40
CA LEU A 47 23.01 5.41 12.65
C LEU A 47 22.67 5.78 14.09
N ALA A 48 21.50 5.37 14.59
CA ALA A 48 21.07 5.61 15.96
C ALA A 48 22.07 5.02 16.98
N GLU A 49 22.55 3.79 16.76
CA GLU A 49 23.59 3.17 17.59
C GLU A 49 24.89 3.98 17.57
N SER A 50 25.27 4.51 16.42
CA SER A 50 26.48 5.34 16.26
C SER A 50 26.34 6.69 16.97
N LEU A 51 25.17 7.32 16.90
CA LEU A 51 24.86 8.53 17.65
C LEU A 51 24.84 8.26 19.16
N MET A 52 24.29 7.12 19.60
CA MET A 52 24.34 6.73 21.01
C MET A 52 25.77 6.54 21.51
N ARG A 53 26.65 5.93 20.69
CA ARG A 53 28.08 5.83 21.02
C ARG A 53 28.73 7.21 21.13
N MET A 54 28.42 8.13 20.22
CA MET A 54 28.90 9.51 20.28
C MET A 54 28.42 10.22 21.56
N ALA A 55 27.13 10.09 21.91
CA ALA A 55 26.58 10.68 23.12
C ALA A 55 27.27 10.17 24.39
N ARG A 56 27.61 8.87 24.46
CA ARG A 56 28.34 8.29 25.60
C ARG A 56 29.74 8.86 25.79
N GLY A 57 30.40 9.24 24.69
CA GLY A 57 31.74 9.85 24.71
C GLY A 57 31.75 11.37 24.90
N GLU A 58 30.58 12.01 24.88
CA GLU A 58 30.47 13.48 24.91
C GLU A 58 30.53 14.02 26.34
N ASN A 59 31.44 14.95 26.62
CA ASN A 59 31.62 15.55 27.94
C ASN A 59 30.60 16.66 28.23
N ASN A 60 30.18 17.40 27.21
CA ASN A 60 29.17 18.42 27.32
C ASN A 60 27.79 17.79 27.57
N ARG A 61 27.20 18.08 28.74
CA ARG A 61 25.95 17.44 29.16
C ARG A 61 24.79 17.73 28.21
N ASN A 62 24.68 18.97 27.73
CA ASN A 62 23.58 19.40 26.87
C ASN A 62 23.70 18.78 25.47
N LEU A 63 24.91 18.76 24.91
CA LEU A 63 25.18 18.12 23.62
C LEU A 63 24.99 16.60 23.71
N ARG A 64 25.48 15.96 24.77
CA ARG A 64 25.22 14.54 25.07
C ARG A 64 23.72 14.24 25.07
N GLN A 65 22.92 15.03 25.77
CA GLN A 65 21.47 14.84 25.82
C GLN A 65 20.82 15.03 24.46
N ALA A 66 21.22 16.05 23.69
CA ALA A 66 20.67 16.31 22.36
C ALA A 66 20.96 15.18 21.37
N VAL A 67 22.19 14.66 21.39
CA VAL A 67 22.62 13.54 20.54
C VAL A 67 21.89 12.25 20.94
N ALA A 68 21.83 11.95 22.24
CA ALA A 68 21.09 10.79 22.74
C ALA A 68 19.61 10.86 22.35
N ALA A 69 18.95 12.01 22.55
CA ALA A 69 17.55 12.19 22.19
C ALA A 69 17.28 12.02 20.69
N THR A 70 18.24 12.41 19.83
CA THR A 70 18.14 12.20 18.38
C THR A 70 18.28 10.72 18.04
N ALA A 71 19.19 10.01 18.70
CA ALA A 71 19.35 8.58 18.51
C ALA A 71 18.13 7.76 18.99
N ASP A 72 17.56 8.13 20.14
CA ASP A 72 16.32 7.52 20.66
C ASP A 72 15.17 7.74 19.67
N ALA A 73 15.01 8.98 19.18
CA ALA A 73 13.96 9.31 18.21
C ALA A 73 14.09 8.52 16.90
N LEU A 74 15.30 8.36 16.36
CA LEU A 74 15.50 7.53 15.18
C LEU A 74 15.14 6.06 15.45
N SER A 75 15.54 5.52 16.59
CA SER A 75 15.22 4.13 16.96
C SER A 75 13.71 3.90 17.09
N GLU A 76 13.01 4.84 17.74
CA GLU A 76 11.55 4.80 17.91
C GLU A 76 10.81 4.87 16.57
N ILE A 77 11.24 5.76 15.67
CA ILE A 77 10.66 5.90 14.33
C ILE A 77 10.82 4.63 13.50
N GLU A 78 11.95 3.94 13.64
CA GLU A 78 12.16 2.69 12.93
C GLU A 78 11.31 1.54 13.50
N GLY A 79 11.04 1.51 14.81
CA GLY A 79 10.04 0.62 15.39
C GLY A 79 8.61 0.88 14.85
N HIS A 80 8.27 2.16 14.65
CA HIS A 80 7.02 2.52 13.97
C HIS A 80 7.03 2.12 12.49
N ARG A 81 8.17 2.21 11.79
CA ARG A 81 8.26 1.79 10.39
C ARG A 81 8.02 0.29 10.24
N GLU A 82 8.61 -0.53 11.09
CA GLU A 82 8.43 -1.98 11.06
C GLU A 82 6.95 -2.35 11.18
N THR A 83 6.27 -1.82 12.19
CA THR A 83 4.87 -2.17 12.47
C THR A 83 3.85 -1.49 11.53
N LEU A 84 4.03 -0.20 11.22
CA LEU A 84 3.03 0.60 10.48
C LEU A 84 3.26 0.64 8.97
N ILE A 85 4.47 0.30 8.51
CA ILE A 85 4.81 0.24 7.09
C ILE A 85 5.06 -1.20 6.66
N LEU A 86 6.05 -1.90 7.24
CA LEU A 86 6.41 -3.23 6.72
C LEU A 86 5.27 -4.24 6.91
N ASP A 87 4.81 -4.42 8.14
CA ASP A 87 3.75 -5.38 8.47
C ASP A 87 2.41 -4.97 7.87
N ARG A 88 2.07 -3.67 7.95
CA ARG A 88 0.80 -3.17 7.47
C ARG A 88 0.71 -3.15 5.95
N VAL A 89 1.73 -2.74 5.21
CA VAL A 89 1.70 -2.81 3.73
C VAL A 89 1.59 -4.27 3.27
N GLN A 90 2.30 -5.19 3.94
CA GLN A 90 2.19 -6.62 3.66
C GLN A 90 0.77 -7.15 3.88
N SER A 91 0.18 -6.88 5.05
CA SER A 91 -1.14 -7.43 5.42
C SER A 91 -2.33 -6.68 4.81
N SER A 92 -2.24 -5.35 4.64
CA SER A 92 -3.38 -4.53 4.22
C SER A 92 -3.44 -4.29 2.71
N LEU A 93 -2.31 -4.34 2.01
CA LEU A 93 -2.25 -4.12 0.57
C LEU A 93 -1.92 -5.41 -0.19
N VAL A 94 -0.78 -6.05 0.11
CA VAL A 94 -0.35 -7.23 -0.65
C VAL A 94 -1.32 -8.39 -0.46
N GLN A 95 -1.66 -8.72 0.79
CA GLN A 95 -2.58 -9.81 1.09
C GLN A 95 -3.99 -9.53 0.55
N LYS A 96 -4.55 -8.33 0.76
CA LYS A 96 -5.88 -8.02 0.23
C LYS A 96 -5.95 -8.10 -1.29
N ILE A 97 -4.89 -7.71 -2.01
CA ILE A 97 -4.83 -7.90 -3.47
C ILE A 97 -4.79 -9.38 -3.85
N ASN A 98 -4.10 -10.23 -3.09
CA ASN A 98 -4.14 -11.69 -3.30
C ASN A 98 -5.55 -12.23 -3.08
N ASP A 99 -6.18 -11.84 -1.96
CA ASP A 99 -7.52 -12.26 -1.60
C ASP A 99 -8.55 -11.85 -2.67
N MET A 100 -8.36 -10.71 -3.34
CA MET A 100 -9.20 -10.30 -4.46
C MET A 100 -9.05 -11.21 -5.67
N ASP A 101 -7.84 -11.67 -6.00
CA ASP A 101 -7.65 -12.60 -7.11
C ASP A 101 -8.32 -13.96 -6.80
N GLU A 102 -8.15 -14.46 -5.58
CA GLU A 102 -8.71 -15.73 -5.13
C GLU A 102 -10.24 -15.70 -5.00
N ASN A 103 -10.80 -14.64 -4.40
CA ASN A 103 -12.21 -14.59 -4.05
C ASN A 103 -13.10 -13.97 -5.14
N CYS A 104 -12.54 -13.15 -6.04
CA CYS A 104 -13.30 -12.49 -7.10
C CYS A 104 -12.89 -13.00 -8.48
N ASN A 105 -11.60 -12.88 -8.82
CA ASN A 105 -11.14 -13.05 -10.19
C ASN A 105 -11.17 -14.52 -10.65
N ALA A 106 -10.59 -15.43 -9.86
CA ALA A 106 -10.52 -16.85 -10.20
C ALA A 106 -11.90 -17.53 -10.34
N PRO A 107 -12.90 -17.27 -9.46
CA PRO A 107 -14.24 -17.80 -9.64
C PRO A 107 -14.92 -17.33 -10.93
N THR A 108 -14.80 -16.04 -11.27
CA THR A 108 -15.40 -15.49 -12.50
C THR A 108 -14.73 -16.05 -13.76
N GLU A 109 -13.40 -16.22 -13.74
CA GLU A 109 -12.67 -16.84 -14.84
C GLU A 109 -13.07 -18.30 -15.05
N LEU A 110 -13.29 -19.05 -13.96
CA LEU A 110 -13.77 -20.43 -14.04
C LEU A 110 -15.14 -20.51 -14.72
N LEU A 111 -16.08 -19.62 -14.34
CA LEU A 111 -17.41 -19.54 -14.95
C LEU A 111 -17.34 -19.19 -16.45
N LEU A 112 -16.46 -18.25 -16.84
CA LEU A 112 -16.22 -17.92 -18.25
C LEU A 112 -15.66 -19.11 -19.03
N ARG A 113 -14.73 -19.86 -18.43
CA ARG A 113 -14.16 -21.07 -19.04
C ARG A 113 -15.22 -22.16 -19.22
N ASP A 114 -16.08 -22.37 -18.22
CA ASP A 114 -17.17 -23.34 -18.28
C ASP A 114 -18.23 -22.95 -19.30
N ARG A 115 -18.58 -21.66 -19.39
CA ARG A 115 -19.44 -21.11 -20.45
C ARG A 115 -18.87 -21.43 -21.83
N ASN A 116 -17.61 -21.06 -22.08
CA ASN A 116 -16.95 -21.28 -23.36
C ASN A 116 -16.89 -22.77 -23.75
N ARG A 117 -16.75 -23.66 -22.76
CA ARG A 117 -16.83 -25.11 -22.98
C ARG A 117 -18.24 -25.54 -23.38
N SER A 118 -19.26 -25.06 -22.70
CA SER A 118 -20.67 -25.40 -23.00
C SER A 118 -21.10 -24.88 -24.37
N ILE A 119 -20.64 -23.70 -24.77
CA ILE A 119 -20.86 -23.15 -26.12
C ILE A 119 -20.31 -24.09 -27.20
N LYS A 120 -19.04 -24.50 -27.07
CA LYS A 120 -18.40 -25.43 -28.02
C LYS A 120 -19.12 -26.77 -28.07
N SER A 121 -19.56 -27.29 -26.92
CA SER A 121 -20.36 -28.52 -26.85
C SER A 121 -21.71 -28.36 -27.54
N SER A 122 -22.42 -27.26 -27.30
CA SER A 122 -23.74 -26.99 -27.91
C SER A 122 -23.66 -26.92 -29.43
N VAL A 123 -22.66 -26.22 -29.98
CA VAL A 123 -22.39 -26.18 -31.43
C VAL A 123 -22.18 -27.59 -31.99
N LYS A 124 -21.33 -28.38 -31.34
CA LYS A 124 -21.07 -29.78 -31.75
C LYS A 124 -22.33 -30.65 -31.71
N PHE A 125 -23.17 -30.52 -30.69
CA PHE A 125 -24.44 -31.27 -30.62
C PHE A 125 -25.43 -30.83 -31.69
N LYS A 126 -25.48 -29.53 -32.04
CA LYS A 126 -26.31 -29.02 -33.14
C LYS A 126 -25.88 -29.58 -34.49
N GLU A 127 -24.59 -29.56 -34.78
CA GLU A 127 -24.02 -30.13 -36.00
C GLU A 127 -24.28 -31.64 -36.11
N GLN A 128 -24.09 -32.38 -35.02
CA GLN A 128 -24.38 -33.82 -34.97
C GLN A 128 -25.87 -34.11 -35.19
N PHE A 129 -26.76 -33.34 -34.58
CA PHE A 129 -28.20 -33.49 -34.75
C PHE A 129 -28.61 -33.20 -36.20
N ALA A 130 -28.14 -32.09 -36.79
CA ALA A 130 -28.42 -31.73 -38.18
C ALA A 130 -27.92 -32.81 -39.16
N THR A 131 -26.70 -33.32 -38.94
CA THR A 131 -26.11 -34.39 -39.75
C THR A 131 -26.91 -35.70 -39.67
N LEU A 132 -27.43 -36.04 -38.48
CA LEU A 132 -28.25 -37.23 -38.28
C LEU A 132 -29.65 -37.09 -38.86
N ALA A 133 -30.23 -35.89 -38.78
CA ALA A 133 -31.56 -35.59 -39.32
C ALA A 133 -31.59 -35.65 -40.85
N ASN A 134 -30.50 -35.30 -41.52
CA ASN A 134 -30.40 -35.33 -42.98
C ASN A 134 -30.06 -36.72 -43.56
N LYS A 135 -29.90 -37.75 -42.73
CA LYS A 135 -29.57 -39.11 -43.19
C LYS A 135 -30.85 -39.93 -43.48
N PRO A 136 -31.03 -40.47 -44.70
CA PRO A 136 -32.27 -41.09 -45.15
C PRO A 136 -32.66 -42.41 -44.42
N ALA A 137 -31.75 -43.00 -43.64
CA ALA A 137 -31.99 -44.26 -42.90
C ALA A 137 -31.83 -44.12 -41.37
N THR A 138 -31.92 -42.90 -40.82
CA THR A 138 -31.81 -42.70 -39.37
C THR A 138 -33.07 -43.15 -38.65
N SER A 139 -32.94 -44.10 -37.71
CA SER A 139 -34.02 -44.50 -36.80
C SER A 139 -34.49 -43.32 -35.94
N GLN A 140 -35.81 -43.15 -35.79
CA GLN A 140 -36.40 -42.12 -34.92
C GLN A 140 -35.84 -42.15 -33.49
N SER A 141 -35.63 -43.34 -32.93
CA SER A 141 -35.05 -43.50 -31.58
C SER A 141 -33.66 -42.87 -31.46
N LYS A 142 -32.81 -42.96 -32.50
CA LYS A 142 -31.48 -42.33 -32.50
C LYS A 142 -31.58 -40.81 -32.59
N LEU A 143 -32.52 -40.32 -33.38
CA LEU A 143 -32.76 -38.89 -33.58
C LEU A 143 -33.28 -38.23 -32.29
N GLU A 144 -34.19 -38.91 -31.60
CA GLU A 144 -34.76 -38.46 -30.33
C GLU A 144 -33.73 -38.47 -29.19
N LYS A 145 -32.89 -39.50 -29.08
CA LYS A 145 -31.75 -39.50 -28.14
C LYS A 145 -30.82 -38.30 -28.33
N LYS A 146 -30.55 -37.94 -29.60
CA LYS A 146 -29.68 -36.80 -29.92
C LYS A 146 -30.36 -35.46 -29.69
N ARG A 147 -31.68 -35.38 -29.91
CA ARG A 147 -32.50 -34.21 -29.53
C ARG A 147 -32.47 -33.98 -28.02
N ASN A 148 -32.61 -35.03 -27.21
CA ASN A 148 -32.54 -34.92 -25.76
C ASN A 148 -31.15 -34.44 -25.30
N GLN A 149 -30.07 -35.00 -25.86
CA GLN A 149 -28.70 -34.53 -25.57
C GLN A 149 -28.50 -33.05 -25.91
N LEU A 150 -29.02 -32.61 -27.06
CA LEU A 150 -28.97 -31.19 -27.44
C LEU A 150 -29.75 -30.33 -26.45
N GLN A 151 -30.96 -30.74 -26.08
CA GLN A 151 -31.81 -29.99 -25.14
C GLN A 151 -31.18 -29.90 -23.74
N ASP A 152 -30.53 -30.97 -23.27
CA ASP A 152 -29.82 -30.98 -21.99
C ASP A 152 -28.61 -30.05 -22.00
N GLU A 153 -27.85 -30.01 -23.10
CA GLU A 153 -26.73 -29.06 -23.22
C GLU A 153 -27.22 -27.62 -23.34
N GLU A 154 -28.33 -27.35 -24.02
CA GLU A 154 -28.94 -26.02 -24.08
C GLU A 154 -29.42 -25.55 -22.70
N LYS A 155 -30.03 -26.44 -21.90
CA LYS A 155 -30.39 -26.14 -20.50
C LYS A 155 -29.14 -25.83 -19.66
N ARG A 156 -28.09 -26.65 -19.80
CA ARG A 156 -26.81 -26.43 -19.08
C ARG A 156 -26.20 -25.07 -19.42
N MET A 157 -26.15 -24.73 -20.71
CA MET A 157 -25.64 -23.44 -21.18
C MET A 157 -26.45 -22.28 -20.58
N TYR A 158 -27.78 -22.38 -20.57
CA TYR A 158 -28.65 -21.38 -19.95
C TYR A 158 -28.39 -21.22 -18.46
N THR A 159 -28.21 -22.32 -17.71
CA THR A 159 -27.86 -22.28 -16.29
C THR A 159 -26.53 -21.58 -16.06
N ILE A 160 -25.49 -21.91 -16.85
CA ILE A 160 -24.16 -21.29 -16.74
C ILE A 160 -24.23 -19.78 -17.05
N ASP A 161 -24.94 -19.38 -18.11
CA ASP A 161 -25.11 -17.97 -18.45
C ASP A 161 -25.79 -17.18 -17.33
N LYS A 162 -26.83 -17.75 -16.70
CA LYS A 162 -27.50 -17.13 -15.57
C LYS A 162 -26.56 -17.00 -14.35
N SER A 163 -25.80 -18.05 -14.04
CA SER A 163 -24.81 -18.02 -12.95
C SER A 163 -23.70 -17.01 -13.22
N LEU A 164 -23.22 -16.91 -14.45
CA LEU A 164 -22.25 -15.92 -14.86
C LEU A 164 -22.81 -14.51 -14.64
N GLN A 165 -23.98 -14.18 -15.17
CA GLN A 165 -24.58 -12.84 -15.00
C GLN A 165 -24.72 -12.42 -13.53
N GLN A 166 -25.16 -13.33 -12.66
CA GLN A 166 -25.26 -13.06 -11.22
C GLN A 166 -23.88 -12.88 -10.57
N ASN A 167 -22.89 -13.67 -10.99
CA ASN A 167 -21.53 -13.56 -10.48
C ASN A 167 -20.85 -12.27 -10.95
N LEU A 168 -21.11 -11.77 -12.16
CA LEU A 168 -20.50 -10.54 -12.69
C LEU A 168 -20.83 -9.31 -11.86
N ILE A 169 -22.09 -9.19 -11.42
CA ILE A 169 -22.53 -8.08 -10.57
C ILE A 169 -21.79 -8.13 -9.24
N ARG A 170 -21.80 -9.31 -8.59
CA ARG A 170 -21.12 -9.52 -7.30
C ARG A 170 -19.61 -9.34 -7.40
N TYR A 171 -19.02 -9.79 -8.50
CA TYR A 171 -17.60 -9.61 -8.80
C TYR A 171 -17.26 -8.13 -8.81
N GLU A 172 -18.02 -7.31 -9.53
CA GLU A 172 -17.70 -5.89 -9.67
C GLU A 172 -17.87 -5.15 -8.35
N GLU A 173 -18.96 -5.41 -7.63
CA GLU A 173 -19.21 -4.85 -6.29
C GLU A 173 -18.07 -5.21 -5.32
N LYS A 174 -17.74 -6.50 -5.21
CA LYS A 174 -16.71 -6.99 -4.28
C LYS A 174 -15.32 -6.49 -4.67
N ARG A 175 -14.99 -6.49 -5.96
CA ARG A 175 -13.72 -5.96 -6.48
C ARG A 175 -13.53 -4.49 -6.12
N VAL A 176 -14.55 -3.66 -6.33
CA VAL A 176 -14.45 -2.22 -6.02
C VAL A 176 -14.33 -2.01 -4.51
N GLN A 177 -15.15 -2.70 -3.72
CA GLN A 177 -15.13 -2.59 -2.26
C GLN A 177 -13.78 -3.03 -1.66
N ASP A 178 -13.23 -4.15 -2.12
CA ASP A 178 -11.95 -4.66 -1.63
C ASP A 178 -10.78 -3.77 -2.04
N ALA A 179 -10.78 -3.28 -3.29
CA ALA A 179 -9.77 -2.34 -3.75
C ALA A 179 -9.80 -1.07 -2.90
N GLN A 180 -10.98 -0.50 -2.67
CA GLN A 180 -11.15 0.68 -1.83
C GLN A 180 -10.60 0.43 -0.42
N SER A 181 -10.99 -0.69 0.21
CA SER A 181 -10.53 -1.05 1.55
C SER A 181 -9.01 -1.26 1.62
N ALA A 182 -8.40 -1.86 0.59
CA ALA A 182 -6.95 -2.07 0.53
C ALA A 182 -6.19 -0.75 0.43
N PHE A 183 -6.61 0.15 -0.47
CA PHE A 183 -5.96 1.44 -0.64
C PHE A 183 -6.18 2.38 0.54
N GLU A 184 -7.39 2.38 1.13
CA GLU A 184 -7.70 3.19 2.30
C GLU A 184 -6.83 2.79 3.50
N ASP A 185 -6.70 1.49 3.77
CA ASP A 185 -5.86 1.01 4.87
C ASP A 185 -4.38 1.29 4.65
N PHE A 186 -3.92 1.18 3.39
CA PHE A 186 -2.56 1.55 3.02
C PHE A 186 -2.29 3.03 3.30
N VAL A 187 -3.14 3.93 2.79
CA VAL A 187 -2.98 5.38 2.98
C VAL A 187 -3.06 5.76 4.46
N LYS A 188 -4.01 5.18 5.22
CA LYS A 188 -4.10 5.39 6.67
C LYS A 188 -2.84 4.94 7.40
N GLY A 189 -2.23 3.83 6.99
CA GLY A 189 -0.95 3.36 7.54
C GLY A 189 0.18 4.37 7.32
N GLN A 190 0.33 4.87 6.08
CA GLN A 190 1.33 5.89 5.73
C GLN A 190 1.13 7.18 6.54
N LEU A 191 -0.10 7.67 6.62
CA LEU A 191 -0.45 8.86 7.39
C LEU A 191 -0.06 8.71 8.86
N LEU A 192 -0.46 7.61 9.49
CA LEU A 192 -0.18 7.36 10.90
C LEU A 192 1.33 7.30 11.16
N TYR A 193 2.08 6.59 10.31
CA TYR A 193 3.54 6.52 10.40
C TYR A 193 4.18 7.92 10.34
N HIS A 194 3.81 8.73 9.35
CA HIS A 194 4.37 10.08 9.21
C HIS A 194 3.98 11.00 10.36
N CYS A 195 2.76 10.92 10.88
CA CYS A 195 2.35 11.66 12.07
C CYS A 195 3.23 11.30 13.28
N ARG A 196 3.46 10.01 13.53
CA ARG A 196 4.36 9.55 14.61
C ARG A 196 5.79 10.05 14.41
N ALA A 197 6.32 9.95 13.20
CA ALA A 197 7.66 10.44 12.92
C ALA A 197 7.80 11.95 13.19
N ILE A 198 6.79 12.74 12.81
CA ILE A 198 6.77 14.19 13.09
C ILE A 198 6.74 14.44 14.60
N GLU A 199 5.87 13.75 15.35
CA GLU A 199 5.76 13.87 16.81
C GLU A 199 7.11 13.58 17.49
N THR A 200 7.72 12.43 17.17
CA THR A 200 8.97 11.96 17.76
C THR A 200 10.15 12.87 17.38
N LEU A 201 10.29 13.27 16.11
CA LEU A 201 11.33 14.21 15.68
C LEU A 201 11.18 15.59 16.31
N THR A 202 9.94 16.08 16.46
CA THR A 202 9.69 17.38 17.10
C THR A 202 10.14 17.38 18.56
N ALA A 203 9.98 16.26 19.27
CA ALA A 203 10.49 16.12 20.63
C ALA A 203 12.03 16.14 20.68
N ALA A 204 12.70 15.38 19.80
CA ALA A 204 14.16 15.40 19.71
C ALA A 204 14.72 16.78 19.32
N LEU A 205 14.06 17.47 18.39
CA LEU A 205 14.44 18.81 17.98
C LEU A 205 14.47 19.80 19.15
N LYS A 206 13.54 19.70 20.09
CA LYS A 206 13.55 20.53 21.31
C LYS A 206 14.82 20.29 22.14
N SER A 207 15.32 19.05 22.24
CA SER A 207 16.58 18.75 22.92
C SER A 207 17.78 19.36 22.22
N VAL A 208 17.82 19.29 20.88
CA VAL A 208 18.85 19.94 20.07
C VAL A 208 18.84 21.46 20.25
N GLN A 209 17.66 22.07 20.26
CA GLN A 209 17.51 23.52 20.42
C GLN A 209 17.93 24.05 21.81
N ARG A 210 18.05 23.17 22.82
CA ARG A 210 18.52 23.53 24.16
C ARG A 210 20.04 23.60 24.26
N VAL A 211 20.77 23.12 23.26
CA VAL A 211 22.23 23.23 23.25
C VAL A 211 22.63 24.68 23.03
N ASP A 212 23.19 25.29 24.07
CA ASP A 212 23.74 26.64 24.02
C ASP A 212 25.27 26.60 23.93
N PRO A 213 25.88 27.08 22.82
CA PRO A 213 27.31 27.15 22.68
C PRO A 213 28.00 28.00 23.76
N ALA A 214 27.37 29.08 24.24
CA ALA A 214 27.99 29.95 25.24
C ALA A 214 28.14 29.21 26.58
N SER A 215 27.04 28.65 27.10
CA SER A 215 27.05 27.79 28.29
C SER A 215 28.02 26.60 28.15
N SER A 216 28.22 26.10 26.94
CA SER A 216 29.14 25.00 26.67
C SER A 216 30.60 25.40 26.82
N VAL A 217 30.96 26.62 26.40
CA VAL A 217 32.31 27.15 26.61
C VAL A 217 32.53 27.50 28.07
N ASP A 218 31.53 28.08 28.74
CA ASP A 218 31.63 28.36 30.19
C ASP A 218 31.90 27.09 30.98
N GLN A 219 31.21 25.98 30.65
CA GLN A 219 31.46 24.67 31.23
C GLN A 219 32.91 24.23 31.00
N LEU A 220 33.42 24.30 29.77
CA LEU A 220 34.79 23.93 29.44
C LEU A 220 35.83 24.78 30.19
N CYS A 221 35.61 26.10 30.23
CA CYS A 221 36.49 27.03 30.95
C CYS A 221 36.53 26.72 32.45
N ASN A 222 35.39 26.40 33.06
CA ASN A 222 35.30 25.97 34.45
C ASN A 222 36.04 24.63 34.66
N ASP A 223 35.82 23.64 33.81
CA ASP A 223 36.43 22.31 33.92
C ASP A 223 37.97 22.36 33.76
N LEU A 224 38.48 23.25 32.92
CA LEU A 224 39.91 23.42 32.63
C LEU A 224 40.58 24.56 33.42
N HIS A 225 39.84 25.26 34.29
CA HIS A 225 40.31 26.46 35.01
C HIS A 225 40.88 27.56 34.09
N ILE A 226 40.29 27.74 32.91
CA ILE A 226 40.68 28.75 31.93
C ILE A 226 39.83 30.01 32.15
N LYS A 227 40.47 31.18 32.21
CA LYS A 227 39.74 32.46 32.19
C LYS A 227 39.26 32.75 30.77
N ASP A 228 37.95 32.84 30.59
CA ASP A 228 37.37 33.32 29.33
C ASP A 228 37.53 34.84 29.23
N ASN A 229 38.43 35.29 28.36
CA ASN A 229 38.69 36.72 28.11
C ASN A 229 37.87 37.28 26.94
N ARG A 230 36.92 36.51 26.39
CA ARG A 230 36.06 37.01 25.31
C ARG A 230 35.16 38.14 25.86
N PRO A 231 34.88 39.19 25.05
CA PRO A 231 33.91 40.19 25.44
C PRO A 231 32.55 39.51 25.65
N GLN A 232 31.97 39.65 26.85
CA GLN A 232 30.63 39.11 27.09
C GLN A 232 29.65 39.71 26.06
N PRO A 233 28.88 38.89 25.33
CA PRO A 233 27.87 39.41 24.44
C PRO A 233 26.85 40.20 25.25
N GLN A 234 26.74 41.50 24.97
CA GLN A 234 25.74 42.36 25.59
C GLN A 234 24.36 41.70 25.43
N ALA A 235 23.61 41.56 26.52
CA ALA A 235 22.34 40.83 26.63
C ALA A 235 21.27 41.21 25.56
N GLN A 236 21.47 42.31 24.84
CA GLN A 236 20.62 42.76 23.74
C GLN A 236 20.70 41.86 22.49
N THR A 237 21.83 41.21 22.21
CA THR A 237 22.01 40.39 20.99
C THR A 237 21.31 39.03 21.06
N LEU A 238 21.27 38.40 22.24
CA LEU A 238 20.55 37.13 22.46
C LEU A 238 19.02 37.31 22.47
N SER A 239 18.53 38.45 22.95
CA SER A 239 17.11 38.84 22.89
C SER A 239 16.65 39.03 21.43
N GLN A 240 17.45 39.74 20.63
CA GLN A 240 17.17 39.96 19.21
C GLN A 240 17.24 38.65 18.39
N SER A 241 18.19 37.75 18.68
CA SER A 241 18.29 36.46 18.00
C SER A 241 17.11 35.52 18.34
N ARG A 242 16.67 35.48 19.61
CA ARG A 242 15.47 34.71 20.01
C ARG A 242 14.19 35.31 19.44
N ALA A 243 14.06 36.63 19.38
CA ALA A 243 12.93 37.32 18.77
C ALA A 243 12.90 37.12 17.24
N ALA A 244 14.04 37.19 16.55
CA ALA A 244 14.12 36.92 15.11
C ALA A 244 13.75 35.45 14.79
N ARG A 245 14.19 34.51 15.63
CA ARG A 245 13.87 33.08 15.47
C ARG A 245 12.39 32.77 15.76
N SER A 246 11.75 33.49 16.69
CA SER A 246 10.31 33.35 16.97
C SER A 246 9.43 34.00 15.89
N VAL A 247 9.87 35.11 15.29
CA VAL A 247 9.19 35.76 14.15
C VAL A 247 9.25 34.89 12.90
N LEU A 248 10.40 34.27 12.59
CA LEU A 248 10.52 33.33 11.47
C LEU A 248 9.64 32.09 11.62
N LEU A 249 9.51 31.56 12.85
CA LEU A 249 8.61 30.43 13.12
C LEU A 249 7.13 30.83 12.97
N ARG A 250 6.75 32.05 13.36
CA ARG A 250 5.39 32.58 13.16
C ARG A 250 5.06 32.84 11.68
N GLN A 251 5.99 33.44 10.94
CA GLN A 251 5.80 33.70 9.51
C GLN A 251 5.66 32.41 8.70
N ASN A 252 6.39 31.34 9.08
CA ASN A 252 6.25 30.02 8.45
C ASN A 252 4.95 29.28 8.81
N SER A 253 4.33 29.57 9.97
CA SER A 253 3.00 29.06 10.31
C SER A 253 1.87 29.83 9.59
N GLU A 254 2.03 31.14 9.39
CA GLU A 254 1.04 31.99 8.71
C GLU A 254 1.03 31.77 7.19
N THR A 255 2.19 31.57 6.56
CA THR A 255 2.25 31.19 5.13
C THR A 255 1.68 29.81 4.85
N LYS A 256 1.77 28.86 5.80
CA LYS A 256 1.11 27.55 5.70
C LYS A 256 -0.42 27.65 5.85
N ALA A 257 -0.93 28.61 6.61
CA ALA A 257 -2.38 28.83 6.76
C ALA A 257 -3.01 29.53 5.54
N GLN A 258 -2.22 30.27 4.75
CA GLN A 258 -2.67 31.00 3.56
C GLN A 258 -2.52 30.22 2.24
N GLN A 259 -1.90 29.03 2.25
CA GLN A 259 -1.70 28.18 1.08
C GLN A 259 -2.48 26.85 1.11
N SER A 260 -3.37 26.67 2.09
CA SER A 260 -4.36 25.58 2.05
C SER A 260 -5.59 26.03 1.26
N PRO A 261 -5.95 25.37 0.14
CA PRO A 261 -7.25 25.56 -0.50
C PRO A 261 -8.39 25.03 0.38
#